data_AF-A0A964Y5I0-F1
#
_entry.id   AF-A0A964Y5I0-F1
#
_cell.length_a   1.000
_cell.length_b   1.000
_cell.length_c   1.000
_cell.angle_alpha   90.00
_cell.angle_beta   90.00
_cell.angle_gamma   90.00
#
_symmetry.space_group_name_H-M   'P 1'
#
loop_
_entity.id
_entity.type
_entity.pdbx_description
1 polymer ?
#
loop_
_entity_poly.entity_id
_entity_poly.type
_entity_poly.pdbx_seq_one_letter_code
_entity_poly.pdbx_strand_id
1 'polypeptide(L)'
;SPSSLNISSDLSFQGLTLGMLIQLDGASLTDCLYFPKQVGNVVFFDPTITLDLQQFLTPKSSTVLLVGFGGQETRYRFKESDPHTHLLKNYGYVFGDGLTNAYHPLLIAK
;
A
#
# COMPACT_ATOMS: atom_id res chain seq x y z
N SER A 1 6.27 13.18 8.42
CA SER A 1 5.53 12.11 7.73
C SER A 1 4.06 12.22 8.07
N PRO A 2 3.14 11.87 7.15
CA PRO A 2 1.72 11.91 7.45
C PRO A 2 1.40 10.94 8.60
N SER A 3 0.53 11.35 9.52
CA SER A 3 0.09 10.54 10.66
C SER A 3 -0.90 9.44 10.26
N SER A 4 -1.39 9.47 9.02
CA SER A 4 -2.37 8.55 8.50
C SER A 4 -2.17 8.33 7.00
N LEU A 5 -2.65 7.19 6.49
CA LEU A 5 -2.53 6.83 5.08
C LEU A 5 -3.80 6.15 4.58
N ASN A 6 -4.40 6.71 3.53
CA ASN A 6 -5.45 6.07 2.76
C ASN A 6 -4.91 5.68 1.38
N ILE A 7 -4.70 4.39 1.14
CA ILE A 7 -4.01 3.95 -0.07
C ILE A 7 -4.80 4.23 -1.36
N SER A 8 -6.13 4.31 -1.27
CA SER A 8 -6.99 4.63 -2.42
C SER A 8 -6.91 6.10 -2.85
N SER A 9 -6.61 7.02 -1.93
CA SER A 9 -6.59 8.46 -2.21
C SER A 9 -5.19 9.07 -2.21
N ASP A 10 -4.26 8.53 -1.42
CA ASP A 10 -3.00 9.22 -1.10
C ASP A 10 -1.83 8.75 -1.96
N LEU A 11 -1.98 7.63 -2.66
CA LEU A 11 -0.97 7.07 -3.56
C LEU A 11 -1.26 7.42 -5.03
N SER A 12 -0.22 7.29 -5.86
CA SER A 12 -0.25 7.52 -7.30
C SER A 12 -0.99 6.44 -8.13
N PHE A 13 -1.81 5.62 -7.48
CA PHE A 13 -2.56 4.53 -8.12
C PHE A 13 -4.06 4.76 -7.98
N GLN A 14 -4.79 4.71 -9.09
CA GLN A 14 -6.25 4.77 -9.13
C GLN A 14 -6.81 3.39 -9.43
N GLY A 15 -7.80 2.93 -8.68
CA GLY A 15 -8.42 1.61 -8.89
C GLY A 15 -7.73 0.47 -8.13
N LEU A 16 -7.10 0.77 -7.00
CA LEU A 16 -6.74 -0.25 -6.02
C LEU A 16 -8.00 -0.92 -5.47
N THR A 17 -7.95 -2.23 -5.29
CA THR A 17 -9.10 -3.06 -4.87
C THR A 17 -8.88 -3.73 -3.53
N LEU A 18 -7.62 -3.89 -3.11
CA LEU A 18 -7.27 -4.56 -1.86
C LEU A 18 -5.96 -3.98 -1.32
N GLY A 19 -5.93 -3.71 -0.03
CA GLY A 19 -4.70 -3.46 0.72
C GLY A 19 -4.29 -4.69 1.51
N MET A 20 -2.99 -4.88 1.69
CA MET A 20 -2.43 -5.92 2.53
C MET A 20 -1.26 -5.39 3.35
N LEU A 21 -1.27 -5.72 4.63
CA LEU A 21 -0.17 -5.46 5.56
C LEU A 21 0.41 -6.79 6.02
N ILE A 22 1.73 -6.94 5.93
CA ILE A 22 2.47 -8.11 6.42
C ILE A 22 3.41 -7.68 7.52
N GLN A 23 3.38 -8.35 8.67
CA GLN A 23 4.36 -8.13 9.73
C GLN A 23 5.70 -8.79 9.35
N LEU A 24 6.76 -8.01 9.22
CA LEU A 24 8.09 -8.52 8.88
C LEU A 24 8.94 -8.76 10.14
N ASP A 25 8.88 -7.87 11.12
CA ASP A 25 9.64 -7.98 12.37
C ASP A 25 9.00 -7.20 13.52
N GLY A 26 9.61 -7.24 14.71
CA GLY A 26 9.28 -6.34 15.82
C GLY A 26 8.16 -6.82 16.72
N ALA A 27 7.75 -5.92 17.63
CA ALA A 27 6.73 -6.21 18.64
C ALA A 27 5.33 -6.18 18.03
N SER A 28 4.42 -6.97 18.61
CA SER A 28 3.00 -6.95 18.24
C SER A 28 2.42 -5.54 18.38
N LEU A 29 1.85 -5.01 17.31
CA LEU A 29 1.00 -3.83 17.34
C LEU A 29 -0.35 -4.23 17.95
N THR A 30 -0.47 -4.20 19.28
CA THR A 30 -1.63 -4.76 20.00
C THR A 30 -2.91 -3.95 19.84
N ASP A 31 -2.80 -2.65 19.54
CA ASP A 31 -3.88 -1.70 19.75
C ASP A 31 -4.56 -1.24 18.44
N CYS A 32 -4.20 -1.81 17.28
CA CYS A 32 -4.90 -1.55 16.03
C CYS A 32 -5.56 -2.81 15.48
N LEU A 33 -6.83 -2.69 15.10
CA LEU A 33 -7.56 -3.76 14.43
C LEU A 33 -6.97 -4.09 13.05
N TYR A 34 -6.34 -3.12 12.39
CA TYR A 34 -5.92 -3.21 11.00
C TYR A 34 -4.44 -3.57 10.82
N PHE A 35 -3.69 -3.80 11.91
CA PHE A 35 -2.29 -4.23 11.84
C PHE A 35 -2.11 -5.70 12.24
N PRO A 36 -1.24 -6.44 11.54
CA PRO A 36 -0.90 -7.80 11.90
C PRO A 36 -0.17 -7.84 13.26
N LYS A 37 -0.54 -8.80 14.10
CA LYS A 37 -0.05 -8.90 15.50
C LYS A 37 1.21 -9.74 15.67
N GLN A 38 1.55 -10.58 14.69
CA GLN A 38 2.69 -11.49 14.78
C GLN A 38 3.44 -11.50 13.46
N VAL A 39 4.75 -11.71 13.52
CA VAL A 39 5.61 -11.84 12.34
C VAL A 39 5.07 -12.93 11.41
N GLY A 40 4.98 -12.62 10.12
CA GLY A 40 4.39 -13.48 9.10
C GLY A 40 2.86 -13.40 8.99
N ASN A 41 2.16 -12.79 9.96
CA ASN A 41 0.72 -12.58 9.83
C ASN A 41 0.41 -11.48 8.84
N VAL A 42 -0.76 -11.63 8.23
CA VAL A 42 -1.27 -10.76 7.17
C VAL A 42 -2.63 -10.22 7.56
N VAL A 43 -2.84 -8.93 7.33
CA VAL A 43 -4.16 -8.30 7.39
C VAL A 43 -4.51 -7.78 6.00
N PHE A 44 -5.66 -8.21 5.51
CA PHE A 44 -6.29 -7.69 4.31
C PHE A 44 -7.28 -6.60 4.70
N PHE A 45 -7.32 -5.50 3.97
CA PHE A 45 -8.20 -4.38 4.26
C PHE A 45 -8.72 -3.71 2.99
N ASP A 46 -9.89 -3.10 3.11
CA ASP A 46 -10.47 -2.29 2.05
C ASP A 46 -9.59 -1.04 1.81
N PRO A 47 -9.21 -0.73 0.55
CA PRO A 47 -8.28 0.36 0.25
C PRO A 47 -8.80 1.75 0.63
N THR A 48 -10.10 1.89 0.92
CA THR A 48 -10.72 3.14 1.39
C THR A 48 -10.53 3.36 2.90
N ILE A 49 -10.05 2.35 3.64
CA ILE A 49 -9.72 2.49 5.06
C ILE A 49 -8.49 3.36 5.22
N THR A 50 -8.58 4.33 6.12
CA THR A 50 -7.45 5.16 6.55
C THR A 50 -6.68 4.45 7.66
N LEU A 51 -5.43 4.12 7.39
CA LEU A 51 -4.49 3.55 8.36
C LEU A 51 -3.94 4.66 9.25
N ASP A 52 -3.92 4.44 10.56
CA ASP A 52 -3.21 5.32 11.50
C ASP A 52 -1.75 4.90 11.60
N LEU A 53 -0.85 5.77 11.12
CA LEU A 53 0.58 5.51 11.09
C LEU A 53 1.31 5.96 12.37
N GLN A 54 0.62 6.63 13.30
CA GLN A 54 1.20 7.06 14.58
C GLN A 54 1.83 5.89 15.35
N GLN A 55 1.29 4.69 15.19
CA GLN A 55 1.78 3.49 15.87
C GLN A 55 3.22 3.11 15.47
N PHE A 56 3.64 3.48 14.25
CA PHE A 56 5.01 3.23 13.77
C PHE A 56 6.03 4.28 14.23
N LEU A 57 5.58 5.38 14.83
CA LEU A 57 6.48 6.44 15.34
C LEU A 57 7.07 6.10 16.71
N THR A 58 6.71 4.96 17.29
CA THR A 58 7.21 4.55 18.61
C THR A 58 8.59 3.86 18.53
N PRO A 59 9.49 4.03 19.51
CA PRO A 59 10.86 3.51 19.47
C PRO A 59 11.00 1.97 19.48
N LYS A 60 9.90 1.23 19.67
CA LYS A 60 9.81 -0.23 19.51
C LYS A 60 9.04 -0.58 18.25
N SER A 61 9.26 0.19 17.18
CA SER A 61 8.50 0.06 15.95
C SER A 61 8.67 -1.32 15.35
N SER A 62 7.62 -1.73 14.69
CA SER A 62 7.52 -3.01 14.03
C SER A 62 7.57 -2.74 12.53
N THR A 63 8.34 -3.50 11.78
CA THR A 63 8.41 -3.33 10.33
C THR A 63 7.22 -4.05 9.69
N VAL A 64 6.47 -3.32 8.88
CA VAL A 64 5.38 -3.87 8.07
C VAL A 64 5.64 -3.63 6.59
N LEU A 65 5.24 -4.59 5.77
CA LEU A 65 5.15 -4.43 4.32
C LEU A 65 3.72 -4.06 3.94
N LEU A 66 3.54 -2.92 3.27
CA LEU A 66 2.28 -2.53 2.66
C LEU A 66 2.29 -2.90 1.18
N VAL A 67 1.29 -3.70 0.77
CA VAL A 67 1.08 -4.12 -0.62
C VAL A 67 -0.30 -3.69 -1.07
N GLY A 68 -0.39 -3.00 -2.20
CA GLY A 68 -1.64 -2.65 -2.85
C GLY A 68 -1.90 -3.54 -4.06
N PHE A 69 -3.10 -4.11 -4.16
CA PHE A 69 -3.52 -4.86 -5.34
C PHE A 69 -4.46 -4.00 -6.18
N GLY A 70 -4.14 -3.90 -7.47
CA GLY A 70 -4.94 -3.22 -8.46
C GLY A 70 -5.87 -4.18 -9.21
N GLY A 71 -7.01 -3.67 -9.67
CA GLY A 71 -7.79 -4.33 -10.72
C GLY A 71 -7.14 -4.18 -12.10
N GLN A 72 -7.71 -4.81 -13.13
CA GLN A 72 -7.20 -4.69 -14.51
C GLN A 72 -7.22 -3.24 -15.03
N GLU A 73 -8.14 -2.42 -14.53
CA GLU A 73 -8.31 -1.01 -14.89
C GLU A 73 -7.50 -0.06 -13.99
N THR A 74 -6.56 -0.57 -13.18
CA THR A 74 -5.74 0.30 -12.33
C THR A 74 -4.87 1.21 -13.19
N ARG A 75 -4.89 2.50 -12.86
CA ARG A 75 -4.20 3.55 -13.60
C ARG A 75 -3.19 4.27 -12.73
N TYR A 76 -2.09 4.66 -13.35
CA TYR A 76 -1.15 5.60 -12.78
C TYR A 76 -1.73 7.01 -12.82
N ARG A 77 -1.74 7.73 -11.70
CA ARG A 77 -2.25 9.10 -11.61
C ARG A 77 -1.24 10.04 -10.96
N PHE A 78 -1.36 11.32 -11.26
CA PHE A 78 -0.61 12.34 -10.55
C PHE A 78 -1.16 12.53 -9.13
N LYS A 79 -0.26 12.52 -8.15
CA LYS A 79 -0.61 12.76 -6.76
C LYS A 79 0.55 13.50 -6.09
N GLU A 80 0.43 14.82 -5.96
CA GLU A 80 1.50 15.67 -5.41
C GLU A 80 1.97 15.26 -4.02
N SER A 81 1.06 14.73 -3.18
CA SER A 81 1.39 14.27 -1.83
C SER A 81 2.14 12.93 -1.78
N ASP A 82 2.17 12.18 -2.88
CA ASP A 82 2.90 10.92 -2.95
C ASP A 82 4.38 11.22 -3.27
N PRO A 83 5.33 10.98 -2.34
CA PRO A 83 6.74 11.24 -2.59
C PRO A 83 7.30 10.43 -3.76
N HIS A 84 6.65 9.32 -4.12
CA HIS A 84 7.00 8.47 -5.24
C HIS A 84 6.09 8.71 -6.45
N THR A 85 5.39 9.84 -6.52
CA THR A 85 4.43 10.12 -7.61
C THR A 85 5.04 10.01 -8.99
N HIS A 86 6.36 10.17 -9.16
CA HIS A 86 7.06 10.07 -10.44
C HIS A 86 7.77 8.73 -10.69
N LEU A 87 7.73 7.78 -9.74
CA LEU A 87 8.49 6.53 -9.80
C LEU A 87 8.24 5.74 -11.09
N LEU A 88 6.97 5.65 -11.51
CA LEU A 88 6.60 4.86 -12.69
C LEU A 88 7.07 5.45 -14.03
N LYS A 89 7.45 6.73 -14.08
CA LYS A 89 8.03 7.33 -15.29
C LYS A 89 9.34 6.65 -15.68
N ASN A 90 10.06 6.06 -14.72
CA ASN A 90 11.29 5.30 -14.97
C ASN A 90 11.03 4.01 -15.77
N TYR A 91 9.78 3.53 -15.81
CA TYR A 91 9.36 2.37 -16.60
C TYR A 91 8.59 2.78 -17.87
N GLY A 92 8.63 4.07 -18.24
CA GLY A 92 8.00 4.59 -19.46
C GLY A 92 6.52 4.96 -19.34
N TYR A 93 5.94 4.88 -18.14
CA TYR A 93 4.55 5.30 -17.93
C TYR A 93 4.40 6.82 -17.92
N VAL A 94 3.25 7.30 -18.41
CA VAL A 94 2.74 8.66 -18.21
C VAL A 94 1.46 8.63 -17.38
N PHE A 95 1.10 9.76 -16.76
CA PHE A 95 -0.12 9.84 -15.97
C PHE A 95 -1.35 9.56 -16.84
N GLY A 96 -2.25 8.71 -16.35
CA GLY A 96 -3.44 8.21 -17.04
C GLY A 96 -3.29 6.79 -17.60
N ASP A 97 -2.05 6.30 -17.73
CA ASP A 97 -1.77 4.98 -18.27
C ASP A 97 -2.32 3.87 -17.35
N GLY A 98 -2.82 2.81 -17.99
CA GLY A 98 -3.15 1.56 -17.31
C GLY A 98 -1.87 0.80 -16.93
N LEU A 99 -1.86 0.20 -15.75
CA LEU A 99 -0.73 -0.61 -15.31
C LEU A 99 -0.64 -1.90 -16.13
N THR A 100 0.55 -2.21 -16.64
CA THR A 100 0.79 -3.41 -17.45
C THR A 100 1.44 -4.54 -16.66
N ASN A 101 1.22 -5.77 -17.13
CA ASN A 101 1.74 -7.00 -16.53
C ASN A 101 3.27 -7.11 -16.53
N ALA A 102 3.97 -6.30 -17.32
CA ALA A 102 5.43 -6.31 -17.40
C ALA A 102 6.08 -5.89 -16.07
N TYR A 103 5.43 -4.97 -15.34
CA TYR A 103 5.92 -4.44 -14.06
C TYR A 103 4.93 -4.66 -12.90
N HIS A 104 3.69 -5.04 -13.21
CA HIS A 104 2.61 -5.26 -12.23
C HIS A 104 1.96 -6.62 -12.51
N PRO A 105 2.59 -7.73 -12.08
CA PRO A 105 2.17 -9.07 -12.48
C PRO A 105 0.74 -9.39 -12.02
N LEU A 106 -0.01 -10.06 -12.89
CA LEU A 106 -1.32 -10.60 -12.54
C LEU A 106 -1.17 -11.74 -11.53
N LEU A 107 -2.01 -11.70 -10.50
CA LEU A 107 -2.13 -12.81 -9.56
C LEU A 107 -3.21 -13.75 -10.08
N ILE A 108 -2.80 -14.93 -10.50
CA ILE A 108 -3.71 -16.00 -10.91
C ILE A 108 -3.72 -17.02 -9.78
N ALA A 109 -4.87 -17.19 -9.12
CA ALA A 109 -5.11 -18.38 -8.31
C ALA A 109 -5.34 -19.55 -9.26
N LYS A 110 -4.48 -20.57 -9.20
CA LYS A 110 -4.71 -21.86 -9.86
C LYS A 110 -5.77 -22.64 -9.10
#